data_AF-A0A1T5I4J1-F1
#
_entry.id   AF-A0A1T5I4J1-F1
#
_cell.length_a   1.000
_cell.length_b   1.000
_cell.length_c   1.000
_cell.angle_alpha   90.00
_cell.angle_beta   90.00
_cell.angle_gamma   90.00
#
_symmetry.space_group_name_H-M   'P 1'
#
loop_
_entity.id
_entity.type
_entity.pdbx_description
1 polymer ?
#
loop_
_entity_poly.entity_id
_entity_poly.type
_entity_poly.pdbx_seq_one_letter_code
_entity_poly.pdbx_strand_id
1 'polypeptide(L)'
;MKIFNKTLVIAMALPLALGSMSAFAGQDHQDHQGRMMKGHHGGKIFSQLDLTAAQQQEMKTLRQANRSEHQAQRVENHKTMLAERQQLDKLVLASNFDESAVRAIAEKMSQQQVERRVAMLEQRHKMLNILTPEQKQKYAELQQQRAEKHLMRLEAKNSH
;
A
#
# COMPACT_ATOMS: atom_id res chain seq x y z
N MET A 1 7.88 -59.88 -12.48
CA MET A 1 8.54 -60.89 -11.60
C MET A 1 8.56 -60.32 -10.20
N LYS A 2 7.82 -60.96 -9.27
CA LYS A 2 8.36 -61.68 -8.09
C LYS A 2 8.93 -60.75 -7.00
N ILE A 3 8.64 -60.85 -5.70
CA ILE A 3 7.55 -61.31 -4.81
C ILE A 3 8.04 -60.94 -3.39
N PHE A 4 7.13 -60.50 -2.50
CA PHE A 4 7.04 -60.80 -1.05
C PHE A 4 8.23 -60.55 -0.07
N ASN A 5 7.93 -59.95 1.10
CA ASN A 5 7.68 -60.70 2.34
C ASN A 5 7.25 -59.82 3.53
N LYS A 6 6.22 -60.30 4.24
CA LYS A 6 5.74 -59.82 5.55
C LYS A 6 6.52 -60.54 6.66
N THR A 7 6.99 -59.83 7.67
CA THR A 7 7.19 -60.38 9.03
C THR A 7 7.01 -59.29 10.10
N LEU A 8 5.96 -59.49 10.91
CA LEU A 8 5.82 -59.13 12.33
C LEU A 8 7.08 -59.55 13.14
N VAL A 9 7.47 -59.03 14.33
CA VAL A 9 6.72 -58.90 15.60
C VAL A 9 7.68 -58.39 16.71
N ILE A 10 7.19 -57.58 17.68
CA ILE A 10 7.50 -57.52 19.15
C ILE A 10 8.95 -57.19 19.59
N ALA A 11 9.27 -56.50 20.68
CA ALA A 11 8.68 -55.51 21.60
C ALA A 11 9.83 -55.14 22.54
N MET A 12 9.96 -53.88 22.95
CA MET A 12 10.56 -53.56 24.24
C MET A 12 9.81 -52.40 24.86
N ALA A 13 9.12 -52.73 25.96
CA ALA A 13 8.55 -51.78 26.88
C ALA A 13 9.67 -51.08 27.67
N LEU A 14 9.50 -49.79 27.96
CA LEU A 14 9.63 -49.23 29.31
C LEU A 14 9.01 -47.81 29.36
N PRO A 15 8.37 -47.42 30.48
CA PRO A 15 7.40 -46.33 30.53
C PRO A 15 7.93 -45.03 31.20
N LEU A 16 7.08 -44.01 31.14
CA LEU A 16 7.03 -42.77 31.95
C LEU A 16 7.96 -41.62 31.52
N ALA A 17 7.45 -40.78 30.62
CA ALA A 17 7.78 -39.36 30.62
C ALA A 17 6.53 -38.57 31.03
N LEU A 18 6.58 -38.02 32.25
CA LEU A 18 5.65 -37.04 32.79
C LEU A 18 5.55 -35.84 31.85
N GLY A 19 4.32 -35.39 31.66
CA GLY A 19 3.97 -34.29 30.77
C GLY A 19 4.60 -32.96 31.16
N SER A 20 4.94 -32.19 30.15
CA SER A 20 4.60 -30.78 30.12
C SER A 20 3.97 -30.50 28.76
N MET A 21 2.63 -30.38 28.76
CA MET A 21 1.96 -29.67 27.69
C MET A 21 2.53 -28.26 27.73
N SER A 22 3.38 -27.90 26.76
CA SER A 22 3.63 -26.49 26.50
C SER A 22 2.29 -25.94 26.02
N ALA A 23 1.56 -25.36 26.97
CA ALA A 23 0.32 -24.67 26.72
C ALA A 23 0.56 -23.68 25.59
N PHE A 24 -0.34 -23.71 24.62
CA PHE A 24 -0.53 -22.66 23.64
C PHE A 24 -0.63 -21.32 24.39
N ALA A 25 0.50 -20.62 24.54
CA ALA A 25 0.47 -19.18 24.62
C ALA A 25 0.22 -18.71 23.19
N GLY A 26 -1.06 -18.64 22.83
CA GLY A 26 -1.52 -17.79 21.75
C GLY A 26 -1.15 -16.36 22.09
N GLN A 27 0.11 -16.00 21.84
CA GLN A 27 0.50 -14.63 21.73
C GLN A 27 -0.03 -14.18 20.38
N ASP A 28 -1.26 -13.70 20.44
CA ASP A 28 -1.90 -12.86 19.44
C ASP A 28 -1.00 -11.62 19.30
N HIS A 29 0.11 -11.79 18.58
CA HIS A 29 0.81 -10.70 17.95
C HIS A 29 -0.18 -10.14 16.94
N GLN A 30 -1.00 -9.21 17.42
CA GLN A 30 -1.75 -8.32 16.57
C GLN A 30 -0.76 -7.72 15.59
N ASP A 31 -0.81 -8.22 14.37
CA ASP A 31 -0.21 -7.67 13.18
C ASP A 31 -0.75 -6.24 13.01
N HIS A 32 -0.16 -5.29 13.74
CA HIS A 32 -0.21 -3.87 13.41
C HIS A 32 0.85 -3.53 12.35
N GLN A 33 1.37 -4.54 11.63
CA GLN A 33 2.21 -4.34 10.46
C GLN A 33 1.34 -3.94 9.28
N GLY A 34 1.16 -2.63 9.17
CA GLY A 34 0.77 -2.00 7.93
C GLY A 34 -0.71 -2.16 7.62
N ARG A 35 -1.54 -1.34 8.29
CA ARG A 35 -2.44 -0.51 7.48
C ARG A 35 -1.56 0.28 6.52
N MET A 36 -1.17 -0.37 5.41
CA MET A 36 -0.89 0.29 4.16
C MET A 36 -2.05 1.27 4.03
N MET A 37 -1.76 2.56 4.23
CA MET A 37 -2.66 3.66 3.95
C MET A 37 -3.12 3.42 2.52
N LYS A 38 -4.25 2.69 2.40
CA LYS A 38 -4.81 2.31 1.12
C LYS A 38 -5.06 3.65 0.47
N GLY A 39 -4.28 3.97 -0.57
CA GLY A 39 -4.29 5.27 -1.23
C GLY A 39 -5.71 5.61 -1.67
N HIS A 40 -6.47 6.22 -0.77
CA HIS A 40 -7.90 6.50 -0.87
C HIS A 40 -8.12 8.00 -1.05
N HIS A 41 -7.06 8.73 -1.43
CA HIS A 41 -7.14 10.19 -1.54
C HIS A 41 -8.02 10.64 -2.72
N GLY A 42 -8.27 9.78 -3.72
CA GLY A 42 -9.20 10.07 -4.83
C GLY A 42 -10.56 9.37 -4.72
N GLY A 43 -10.56 8.06 -4.46
CA GLY A 43 -11.76 7.23 -4.64
C GLY A 43 -12.94 7.56 -3.72
N LYS A 44 -12.68 8.09 -2.52
CA LYS A 44 -13.73 8.42 -1.55
C LYS A 44 -14.63 9.59 -1.96
N ILE A 45 -14.21 10.47 -2.88
CA ILE A 45 -15.06 11.60 -3.32
C ILE A 45 -16.04 11.12 -4.37
N PHE A 46 -15.57 10.35 -5.35
CA PHE A 46 -16.42 9.79 -6.39
C PHE A 46 -17.53 8.90 -5.84
N SER A 47 -17.30 8.22 -4.70
CA SER A 47 -18.34 7.44 -4.02
C SER A 47 -19.39 8.26 -3.27
N GLN A 48 -19.22 9.59 -3.18
CA GLN A 48 -20.17 10.52 -2.56
C GLN A 48 -20.98 11.29 -3.61
N LEU A 49 -20.77 10.98 -4.90
CA LEU A 49 -21.55 11.52 -6.00
C LEU A 49 -22.68 10.56 -6.35
N ASP A 50 -23.81 11.12 -6.76
CA ASP A 50 -24.95 10.35 -7.29
C ASP A 50 -24.65 9.91 -8.72
N LEU A 51 -23.85 8.85 -8.86
CA LEU A 51 -23.45 8.29 -10.15
C LEU A 51 -24.51 7.33 -10.69
N THR A 52 -24.81 7.42 -11.99
CA THR A 52 -25.65 6.44 -12.67
C THR A 52 -24.96 5.06 -12.72
N ALA A 53 -25.73 3.99 -12.91
CA ALA A 53 -25.17 2.64 -13.03
C ALA A 53 -24.11 2.54 -14.15
N ALA A 54 -24.35 3.24 -15.29
CA ALA A 54 -23.40 3.30 -16.39
C ALA A 54 -22.09 3.99 -15.99
N GLN A 55 -22.17 5.15 -15.32
CA GLN A 55 -20.98 5.88 -14.84
C GLN A 55 -20.19 5.06 -13.81
N GLN A 56 -20.88 4.38 -12.89
CA GLN A 56 -20.23 3.52 -11.90
C GLN A 56 -19.45 2.38 -12.55
N GLN A 57 -20.02 1.76 -13.59
CA GLN A 57 -19.38 0.70 -14.33
C GLN A 57 -18.16 1.21 -15.08
N GLU A 58 -18.25 2.35 -15.76
CA GLU A 58 -17.12 2.97 -16.46
C GLU A 58 -15.97 3.33 -15.50
N MET A 59 -16.30 3.94 -14.36
CA MET A 59 -15.34 4.23 -13.28
C MET A 59 -14.67 2.97 -12.73
N LYS A 60 -15.40 1.85 -12.67
CA LYS A 60 -14.85 0.57 -12.21
C LYS A 60 -13.87 0.01 -13.24
N THR A 61 -14.23 0.01 -14.52
CA THR A 61 -13.37 -0.43 -15.63
C THR A 61 -12.06 0.37 -15.65
N LEU A 62 -12.16 1.71 -15.59
CA LEU A 62 -10.98 2.57 -15.58
C LEU A 62 -10.07 2.30 -14.37
N ARG A 63 -10.65 2.13 -13.16
CA ARG A 63 -9.88 1.79 -11.95
C ARG A 63 -9.23 0.42 -12.04
N GLN A 64 -9.86 -0.56 -12.68
CA GLN A 64 -9.31 -1.90 -12.85
C GLN A 64 -8.12 -1.88 -13.82
N ALA A 65 -8.23 -1.17 -14.94
CA ALA A 65 -7.14 -0.99 -15.89
C ALA A 65 -5.92 -0.36 -15.19
N ASN A 66 -6.12 0.76 -14.49
CA ASN A 66 -5.05 1.44 -13.75
C ASN A 66 -4.43 0.56 -12.65
N ARG A 67 -5.25 -0.24 -11.97
CA ARG A 67 -4.77 -1.15 -10.93
C ARG A 67 -3.89 -2.26 -11.52
N SER A 68 -4.21 -2.75 -12.71
CA SER A 68 -3.41 -3.77 -13.41
C SER A 68 -2.06 -3.19 -13.83
N GLU A 69 -2.05 -2.01 -14.45
CA GLU A 69 -0.85 -1.29 -14.85
C GLU A 69 0.08 -1.02 -13.66
N HIS A 70 -0.46 -0.48 -12.56
CA HIS A 70 0.31 -0.25 -11.34
C HIS A 70 0.83 -1.54 -10.69
N GLN A 71 0.10 -2.65 -10.78
CA GLN A 71 0.57 -3.93 -10.24
C GLN A 71 1.79 -4.45 -11.02
N ALA A 72 1.79 -4.32 -12.35
CA ALA A 72 2.91 -4.74 -13.18
C ALA A 72 4.21 -4.01 -12.79
N GLN A 73 4.11 -2.74 -12.41
CA GLN A 73 5.27 -1.91 -12.04
C GLN A 73 5.58 -1.94 -10.54
N ARG A 74 4.74 -2.55 -9.71
CA ARG A 74 4.82 -2.44 -8.24
C ARG A 74 6.15 -2.97 -7.70
N VAL A 75 6.58 -4.13 -8.19
CA VAL A 75 7.81 -4.79 -7.72
C VAL A 75 9.03 -3.94 -8.09
N GLU A 76 9.09 -3.46 -9.32
CA GLU A 76 10.25 -2.70 -9.81
C GLU A 76 10.35 -1.32 -9.15
N ASN A 77 9.21 -0.64 -8.98
CA ASN A 77 9.16 0.62 -8.24
C ASN A 77 9.62 0.44 -6.79
N HIS A 78 9.24 -0.67 -6.16
CA HIS A 78 9.66 -0.96 -4.79
C HIS A 78 11.16 -1.25 -4.69
N LYS A 79 11.71 -2.04 -5.63
CA LYS A 79 13.16 -2.29 -5.71
C LYS A 79 13.95 -1.00 -5.88
N THR A 80 13.51 -0.14 -6.80
CA THR A 80 14.14 1.16 -7.05
C THR A 80 14.14 2.03 -5.79
N MET A 81 13.00 2.13 -5.10
CA MET A 81 12.88 2.89 -3.85
C MET A 81 13.78 2.33 -2.74
N LEU A 82 13.88 1.00 -2.60
CA LEU A 82 14.76 0.38 -1.62
C LEU A 82 16.24 0.67 -1.93
N ALA A 83 16.65 0.58 -3.19
CA ALA A 83 18.01 0.87 -3.60
C ALA A 83 18.40 2.33 -3.32
N GLU A 84 17.53 3.28 -3.66
CA GLU A 84 17.75 4.71 -3.38
C GLU A 84 17.84 5.00 -1.89
N ARG A 85 16.98 4.38 -1.08
CA ARG A 85 17.05 4.48 0.38
C ARG A 85 18.36 3.95 0.93
N GLN A 86 18.81 2.78 0.46
CA GLN A 86 20.09 2.20 0.87
C GLN A 86 21.28 3.08 0.49
N GLN A 87 21.22 3.78 -0.66
CA GLN A 87 22.25 4.73 -1.05
C GLN A 87 22.29 5.93 -0.10
N LEU A 88 21.13 6.51 0.23
CA LEU A 88 21.05 7.59 1.21
C LEU A 88 21.53 7.15 2.60
N ASP A 89 21.13 5.97 3.07
CA ASP A 89 21.55 5.43 4.36
C ASP A 89 23.09 5.32 4.43
N LYS A 90 23.75 4.90 3.35
CA LYS A 90 25.22 4.86 3.27
C LYS A 90 25.86 6.25 3.35
N LEU A 91 25.27 7.25 2.68
CA LEU A 91 25.78 8.62 2.71
C LEU A 91 25.62 9.27 4.09
N VAL A 92 24.52 8.96 4.78
CA VAL A 92 24.27 9.46 6.15
C VAL A 92 25.19 8.79 7.18
N LEU A 93 25.50 7.50 7.00
CA LEU A 93 26.40 6.75 7.89
C LEU A 93 27.89 6.96 7.58
N ALA A 94 28.23 7.67 6.50
CA ALA A 94 29.61 7.98 6.15
C ALA A 94 30.25 8.92 7.19
N SER A 95 31.58 8.86 7.31
CA SER A 95 32.33 9.73 8.23
C SER A 95 32.21 11.23 7.89
N ASN A 96 32.04 11.55 6.60
CA ASN A 96 31.83 12.90 6.10
C ASN A 96 30.53 12.95 5.28
N PHE A 97 29.78 14.02 5.44
CA PHE A 97 28.54 14.22 4.70
C PHE A 97 28.83 14.72 3.28
N ASP A 98 28.52 13.91 2.27
CA ASP A 98 28.58 14.31 0.86
C ASP A 98 27.23 14.88 0.42
N GLU A 99 27.08 16.19 0.60
CA GLU A 99 25.89 16.93 0.19
C GLU A 99 25.58 16.77 -1.30
N SER A 100 26.62 16.71 -2.16
CA SER A 100 26.45 16.62 -3.60
C SER A 100 25.81 15.29 -4.01
N ALA A 101 26.26 14.19 -3.41
CA ALA A 101 25.71 12.85 -3.65
C ALA A 101 24.28 12.72 -3.12
N VAL A 102 24.00 13.30 -1.93
CA VAL A 102 22.65 13.34 -1.38
C VAL A 102 21.71 14.13 -2.28
N ARG A 103 22.12 15.31 -2.75
CA ARG A 103 21.34 16.15 -3.66
C ARG A 103 21.01 15.41 -4.96
N ALA A 104 21.97 14.71 -5.55
CA ALA A 104 21.75 13.94 -6.77
C ALA A 104 20.68 12.84 -6.60
N ILE A 105 20.72 12.09 -5.48
CA ILE A 105 19.72 11.07 -5.19
C ILE A 105 18.35 11.72 -4.92
N ALA A 106 18.32 12.81 -4.17
CA ALA A 106 17.09 13.54 -3.87
C ALA A 106 16.41 14.10 -5.13
N GLU A 107 17.18 14.64 -6.07
CA GLU A 107 16.68 15.12 -7.36
C GLU A 107 16.07 13.99 -8.18
N LYS A 108 16.74 12.83 -8.24
CA LYS A 108 16.20 11.63 -8.90
C LYS A 108 14.86 11.20 -8.28
N MET A 109 14.79 11.14 -6.95
CA MET A 109 13.56 10.80 -6.23
C MET A 109 12.44 11.82 -6.49
N SER A 110 12.79 13.11 -6.57
CA SER A 110 11.88 14.20 -6.91
C SER A 110 11.29 14.02 -8.31
N GLN A 111 12.13 13.74 -9.32
CA GLN A 111 11.66 13.50 -10.69
C GLN A 111 10.67 12.34 -10.74
N GLN A 112 10.98 11.22 -10.09
CA GLN A 112 10.04 10.09 -10.02
C GLN A 112 8.72 10.47 -9.33
N GLN A 113 8.78 11.35 -8.33
CA GLN A 113 7.58 11.83 -7.64
C GLN A 113 6.72 12.72 -8.56
N VAL A 114 7.34 13.53 -9.41
CA VAL A 114 6.67 14.32 -10.46
C VAL A 114 5.93 13.39 -11.42
N GLU A 115 6.61 12.39 -11.99
CA GLU A 115 6.00 11.44 -12.93
C GLU A 115 4.79 10.72 -12.31
N ARG A 116 4.94 10.22 -11.07
CA ARG A 116 3.84 9.59 -10.33
C ARG A 116 2.67 10.56 -10.11
N ARG A 117 2.96 11.83 -9.84
CA ARG A 117 1.93 12.85 -9.60
C ARG A 117 1.16 13.18 -10.87
N VAL A 118 1.87 13.34 -11.99
CA VAL A 118 1.27 13.58 -13.31
C VAL A 118 0.36 12.41 -13.68
N ALA A 119 0.87 11.18 -13.62
CA ALA A 119 0.08 9.98 -13.91
C ALA A 119 -1.19 9.90 -13.04
N MET A 120 -1.10 10.17 -11.72
CA MET A 120 -2.28 10.20 -10.85
C MET A 120 -3.29 11.29 -11.24
N LEU A 121 -2.82 12.48 -11.64
CA LEU A 121 -3.70 13.57 -12.05
C LEU A 121 -4.39 13.30 -13.39
N GLU A 122 -3.68 12.69 -14.34
CA GLU A 122 -4.27 12.24 -15.61
C GLU A 122 -5.39 11.22 -15.38
N GLN A 123 -5.17 10.24 -14.49
CA GLN A 123 -6.20 9.25 -14.16
C GLN A 123 -7.40 9.89 -13.45
N ARG A 124 -7.16 10.87 -12.58
CA ARG A 124 -8.25 11.66 -11.97
C ARG A 124 -9.01 12.46 -13.02
N HIS A 125 -8.32 13.06 -13.99
CA HIS A 125 -8.94 13.80 -15.09
C HIS A 125 -9.83 12.90 -15.95
N LYS A 126 -9.35 11.70 -16.32
CA LYS A 126 -10.16 10.69 -17.04
C LYS A 126 -11.43 10.32 -16.26
N MET A 127 -11.33 10.11 -14.95
CA MET A 127 -12.52 9.86 -14.10
C MET A 127 -13.49 11.05 -14.09
N LEU A 128 -12.98 12.28 -14.01
CA LEU A 128 -13.84 13.47 -14.02
C LEU A 128 -14.62 13.61 -15.34
N ASN A 129 -14.09 13.14 -16.46
CA ASN A 129 -14.76 13.22 -17.76
C ASN A 129 -15.99 12.31 -17.89
N ILE A 130 -16.19 11.36 -16.98
CA ILE A 130 -17.38 10.52 -16.91
C ILE A 130 -18.56 11.28 -16.25
N LEU A 131 -18.26 12.33 -15.49
CA LEU A 131 -19.24 13.09 -14.71
C LEU A 131 -19.98 14.14 -15.55
N THR A 132 -21.24 14.39 -15.20
CA THR A 132 -22.00 15.55 -15.70
C THR A 132 -21.43 16.86 -15.14
N PRO A 133 -21.75 18.02 -15.73
CA PRO A 133 -21.34 19.33 -15.19
C PRO A 133 -21.75 19.53 -13.72
N GLU A 134 -22.97 19.13 -13.35
CA GLU A 134 -23.51 19.26 -12.00
C GLU A 134 -22.75 18.37 -11.02
N GLN A 135 -22.44 17.14 -11.42
CA GLN A 135 -21.62 16.22 -10.62
C GLN A 135 -20.18 16.73 -10.45
N LYS A 136 -19.60 17.39 -11.47
CA LYS A 136 -18.27 18.04 -11.37
C LYS A 136 -18.29 19.22 -10.39
N GLN A 137 -19.35 20.01 -10.39
CA GLN A 137 -19.53 21.07 -9.39
C GLN A 137 -19.61 20.47 -7.98
N LYS A 138 -20.43 19.42 -7.80
CA LYS A 138 -20.53 18.75 -6.51
C LYS A 138 -19.20 18.16 -6.05
N TYR A 139 -18.43 17.61 -6.99
CA TYR A 139 -17.08 17.12 -6.73
C TYR A 139 -16.16 18.23 -6.18
N ALA A 140 -16.20 19.43 -6.76
CA ALA A 140 -15.41 20.56 -6.32
C ALA A 140 -15.78 21.02 -4.90
N GLU A 141 -17.08 21.09 -4.58
CA GLU A 141 -17.55 21.39 -3.22
C GLU A 141 -17.02 20.37 -2.20
N LEU A 142 -17.15 19.07 -2.52
CA LEU A 142 -16.67 17.99 -1.63
C LEU A 142 -15.15 18.03 -1.44
N GLN A 143 -14.40 18.48 -2.45
CA GLN A 143 -12.95 18.70 -2.33
C GLN A 143 -12.64 19.83 -1.36
N GLN A 144 -13.33 20.97 -1.49
CA GLN A 144 -13.14 22.12 -0.63
C GLN A 144 -13.47 21.78 0.83
N GLN A 145 -14.63 21.15 1.08
CA GLN A 145 -15.04 20.73 2.42
C GLN A 145 -14.02 19.79 3.07
N ARG A 146 -13.38 18.91 2.28
CA ARG A 146 -12.32 18.03 2.79
C ARG A 146 -11.06 18.79 3.13
N ALA A 147 -10.68 19.79 2.33
CA ALA A 147 -9.52 20.63 2.61
C ALA A 147 -9.72 21.42 3.91
N GLU A 148 -10.88 22.06 4.08
CA GLU A 148 -11.25 22.79 5.30
C GLU A 148 -11.26 21.88 6.53
N LYS A 149 -11.91 20.71 6.43
CA LYS A 149 -11.94 19.73 7.53
C LYS A 149 -10.54 19.22 7.88
N HIS A 150 -9.64 19.10 6.90
CA HIS A 150 -8.26 18.74 7.16
C HIS A 150 -7.52 19.86 7.89
N LEU A 151 -7.69 21.11 7.46
CA LEU A 151 -7.09 22.28 8.11
C LEU A 151 -7.54 22.40 9.56
N MET A 152 -8.84 22.35 9.83
CA MET A 152 -9.39 22.40 11.21
C MET A 152 -8.79 21.32 12.13
N ARG A 153 -8.54 20.11 11.59
CA ARG A 153 -7.90 19.03 12.36
C ARG A 153 -6.44 19.30 12.68
N LEU A 154 -5.72 20.02 11.81
CA LEU A 154 -4.34 20.42 12.09
C LEU A 154 -4.31 21.50 13.16
N GLU A 155 -5.19 22.50 13.06
CA GLU A 155 -5.31 23.58 14.04
C GLU A 155 -5.68 23.04 15.44
N ALA A 156 -6.64 22.12 15.52
CA ALA A 156 -7.03 21.49 16.78
C ALA A 156 -5.88 20.69 17.42
N LYS A 157 -5.03 20.04 16.61
CA LYS A 157 -3.86 19.30 17.13
C LYS A 157 -2.74 20.21 17.63
N ASN A 158 -2.61 21.40 17.05
CA ASN A 158 -1.60 22.38 17.46
C ASN A 158 -2.04 23.21 18.67
N SER A 159 -3.29 23.05 19.12
CA SER A 159 -3.87 23.77 20.26
C SER A 159 -3.84 22.96 21.58
N HIS A 160 -3.19 21.79 21.57
CA HIS A 160 -2.99 20.89 22.71
C HIS A 160 -1.50 20.64 22.92
#